data_AF-A0A523YW13-F1
#
_entry.id   AF-A0A523YW13-F1
#
_cell.length_a   1.000
_cell.length_b   1.000
_cell.length_c   1.000
_cell.angle_alpha   90.00
_cell.angle_beta   90.00
_cell.angle_gamma   90.00
#
_symmetry.space_group_name_H-M   'P 1'
#
loop_
_entity.id
_entity.type
_entity.pdbx_description
1 polymer ?
#
loop_
_entity_poly.entity_id
_entity_poly.type
_entity_poly.pdbx_seq_one_letter_code
_entity_poly.pdbx_strand_id
1 'polypeptide(L)'
;MKDDTHIERRSEPRRIIDRYYSVEFSLPDCAFVYQFKIWDMSSKGMCVLVKEDSDLLNHMKVGDILKLKYYTTDSSKPVEFLKTEIKHITRDERGRFKGVYLVGLYILESQDDNQ
;
A
#
# COMPACT_ATOMS: atom_id res chain seq x y z
N MET A 1 14.64 7.94 -37.41
CA MET A 1 14.87 7.90 -35.96
C MET A 1 13.56 7.50 -35.32
N LYS A 2 13.55 6.45 -34.48
CA LYS A 2 12.34 5.87 -33.91
C LYS A 2 11.88 6.73 -32.73
N ASP A 3 10.62 7.11 -32.77
CA ASP A 3 9.90 7.79 -31.70
C ASP A 3 9.44 6.71 -30.71
N ASP A 4 10.17 6.55 -29.60
CA ASP A 4 9.84 5.61 -28.53
C ASP A 4 8.64 6.16 -27.74
N THR A 5 7.46 5.86 -28.26
CA THR A 5 6.18 6.06 -27.59
C THR A 5 6.14 5.17 -26.35
N HIS A 6 6.33 5.79 -25.18
CA HIS A 6 6.11 5.16 -23.89
C HIS A 6 4.60 4.90 -23.74
N ILE A 7 4.12 3.74 -24.19
CA ILE A 7 2.71 3.34 -24.07
C ILE A 7 2.36 3.32 -22.57
N GLU A 8 1.62 4.33 -22.12
CA GLU A 8 1.03 4.36 -20.79
C GLU A 8 -0.02 3.24 -20.72
N ARG A 9 0.37 2.10 -20.14
CA ARG A 9 -0.46 0.88 -20.05
C ARG A 9 -1.57 0.96 -18.99
N ARG A 10 -1.83 2.15 -18.43
CA ARG A 10 -2.76 2.32 -17.31
C ARG A 10 -4.06 2.91 -17.83
N SER A 11 -5.11 2.11 -17.82
CA SER A 11 -6.44 2.49 -18.32
C SER A 11 -7.21 3.45 -17.39
N GLU A 12 -6.67 3.82 -16.22
CA GLU A 12 -7.40 4.56 -15.19
C GLU A 12 -6.63 5.78 -14.68
N PRO A 13 -7.28 6.95 -14.55
CA PRO A 13 -6.65 8.19 -14.13
C PRO A 13 -6.33 8.24 -12.63
N ARG A 14 -5.24 8.90 -12.27
CA ARG A 14 -4.63 8.95 -10.92
C ARG A 14 -5.40 9.79 -9.87
N ARG A 15 -6.73 9.73 -9.83
CA ARG A 15 -7.53 10.75 -9.13
C ARG A 15 -7.65 10.61 -7.61
N ILE A 16 -7.31 9.47 -7.01
CA ILE A 16 -7.30 9.27 -5.53
C ILE A 16 -5.85 9.29 -4.96
N ILE A 17 -4.85 9.33 -5.84
CA ILE A 17 -3.54 8.70 -5.64
C ILE A 17 -2.55 9.51 -4.80
N ASP A 18 -2.75 10.81 -4.63
CA ASP A 18 -1.77 11.67 -3.95
C ASP A 18 -2.15 11.99 -2.50
N ARG A 19 -3.18 11.38 -1.90
CA ARG A 19 -3.53 11.72 -0.50
C ARG A 19 -2.51 11.19 0.48
N TYR A 20 -2.04 9.94 0.31
CA TYR A 20 -1.16 9.26 1.27
C TYR A 20 0.20 8.94 0.66
N TYR A 21 1.26 9.25 1.40
CA TYR A 21 2.65 9.00 1.02
C TYR A 21 3.17 7.66 1.56
N SER A 22 2.78 7.31 2.79
CA SER A 22 3.25 6.10 3.46
C SER A 22 2.20 5.55 4.41
N VAL A 23 2.36 4.27 4.74
CA VAL A 23 1.52 3.55 5.68
C VAL A 23 2.38 2.84 6.71
N GLU A 24 1.91 2.79 7.94
CA GLU A 24 2.55 2.16 9.09
C GLU A 24 1.71 0.99 9.61
N PHE A 25 2.38 -0.14 9.78
CA PHE A 25 1.89 -1.39 10.33
C PHE A 25 2.37 -1.50 11.77
N SER A 26 1.41 -1.45 12.68
CA SER A 26 1.60 -1.63 14.12
C SER A 26 0.70 -2.79 14.55
N LEU A 27 1.22 -4.01 14.41
CA LEU A 27 0.48 -5.23 14.68
C LEU A 27 0.68 -5.67 16.15
N PRO A 28 -0.37 -6.08 16.88
CA PRO A 28 -0.25 -6.45 18.29
C PRO A 28 0.78 -7.55 18.56
N ASP A 29 0.90 -8.51 17.64
CA ASP A 29 1.78 -9.67 17.77
C ASP A 29 3.16 -9.46 17.14
N CYS A 30 3.50 -8.22 16.76
CA CYS A 30 4.78 -7.90 16.14
C CYS A 30 5.57 -6.91 17.00
N ALA A 31 6.82 -7.25 17.32
CA ALA A 31 7.70 -6.41 18.14
C ALA A 31 8.12 -5.10 17.45
N PHE A 32 7.95 -5.02 16.14
CA PHE A 32 8.40 -3.91 15.32
C PHE A 32 7.24 -3.19 14.65
N VAL A 33 7.40 -1.89 14.52
CA VAL A 33 6.55 -1.03 13.68
C VAL A 33 7.20 -0.93 12.31
N TYR A 34 6.43 -1.20 11.25
CA TYR A 34 6.94 -1.15 9.87
C TYR A 34 6.27 -0.02 9.11
N GLN A 35 7.05 0.87 8.54
CA GLN A 35 6.54 1.94 7.67
C GLN A 35 7.03 1.76 6.24
N PHE A 36 6.09 1.79 5.29
CA PHE A 36 6.38 1.64 3.87
C PHE A 36 5.90 2.85 3.08
N LYS A 37 6.71 3.26 2.10
CA LYS A 37 6.22 4.15 1.04
C LYS A 37 5.21 3.40 0.20
N ILE A 38 4.12 4.08 -0.16
CA ILE A 38 3.13 3.54 -1.07
C ILE A 38 3.74 3.57 -2.47
N TRP A 39 3.81 2.40 -3.12
CA TRP A 39 4.50 2.23 -4.41
C TRP A 39 3.60 2.53 -5.60
N ASP A 40 2.36 2.04 -5.55
CA ASP A 40 1.36 2.30 -6.58
C ASP A 40 -0.02 2.43 -5.95
N MET A 41 -0.85 3.30 -6.50
CA MET A 41 -2.27 3.29 -6.24
C MET A 41 -3.00 3.15 -7.58
N SER A 42 -4.12 2.44 -7.58
CA SER A 42 -5.06 2.45 -8.70
C SER A 42 -6.47 2.68 -8.13
N SER A 43 -7.48 2.79 -8.98
CA SER A 43 -8.87 2.80 -8.48
C SER A 43 -9.24 1.51 -7.72
N LYS A 44 -8.43 0.45 -7.87
CA LYS A 44 -8.65 -0.89 -7.32
C LYS A 44 -7.88 -1.17 -6.01
N GLY A 45 -7.04 -0.25 -5.55
CA GLY A 45 -6.26 -0.41 -4.30
C GLY A 45 -4.85 0.16 -4.36
N MET A 46 -4.19 0.20 -3.20
CA MET A 46 -2.81 0.66 -3.00
C MET A 46 -1.87 -0.54 -2.88
N CYS A 47 -0.57 -0.36 -3.09
CA CYS A 47 0.40 -1.41 -2.81
C CYS A 47 1.66 -0.90 -2.12
N VAL A 48 2.27 -1.78 -1.34
CA VAL A 48 3.57 -1.60 -0.72
C VAL A 48 4.50 -2.75 -1.08
N LEU A 49 5.79 -2.47 -1.02
CA LEU A 49 6.86 -3.42 -1.31
C LEU A 49 7.48 -3.90 0.01
N VAL A 50 7.38 -5.20 0.28
CA VAL A 50 7.87 -5.82 1.52
C VAL A 50 8.95 -6.84 1.17
N LYS A 51 10.12 -6.78 1.79
CA LYS A 51 11.16 -7.78 1.53
C LYS A 51 10.76 -9.17 1.99
N GLU A 52 11.23 -10.20 1.30
CA GLU A 52 10.89 -11.60 1.63
C GLU A 52 11.36 -12.06 3.01
N ASP A 53 12.39 -11.40 3.57
CA ASP A 53 12.95 -11.65 4.90
C ASP A 53 12.30 -10.81 6.01
N SER A 54 11.28 -10.02 5.67
CA SER A 54 10.57 -9.18 6.64
C SER A 54 9.63 -10.03 7.51
N ASP A 55 9.87 -10.05 8.82
CA ASP A 55 9.02 -10.75 9.79
C ASP A 55 7.54 -10.36 9.69
N LEU A 56 7.26 -9.12 9.29
CA LEU A 56 5.91 -8.63 9.02
C LEU A 56 5.07 -9.58 8.14
N LEU A 57 5.66 -10.28 7.17
CA LEU A 57 4.95 -11.23 6.29
C LEU A 57 4.39 -12.43 7.06
N ASN A 58 4.96 -12.78 8.23
CA ASN A 58 4.46 -13.84 9.10
C ASN A 58 3.25 -13.41 9.93
N HIS A 59 2.99 -12.10 10.03
CA HIS A 59 1.95 -11.51 10.87
C HIS A 59 0.75 -10.99 10.09
N MET A 60 0.69 -11.21 8.78
CA MET A 60 -0.43 -10.81 7.93
C MET A 60 -0.81 -11.89 6.93
N LYS A 61 -2.10 -11.94 6.58
CA LYS A 61 -2.67 -12.86 5.60
C LYS A 61 -3.61 -12.11 4.67
N VAL A 62 -3.81 -12.68 3.48
CA VAL A 62 -4.83 -12.17 2.55
C VAL A 62 -6.20 -12.30 3.21
N GLY A 63 -6.97 -11.20 3.17
CA GLY A 63 -8.27 -11.05 3.82
C GLY A 63 -8.21 -10.40 5.21
N ASP A 64 -7.03 -10.22 5.81
CA ASP A 64 -6.91 -9.54 7.10
C ASP A 64 -7.36 -8.09 6.99
N ILE A 65 -8.15 -7.65 7.99
CA ILE A 65 -8.59 -6.26 8.13
C ILE A 65 -7.84 -5.64 9.30
N LEU A 66 -6.98 -4.67 8.98
CA LEU A 66 -6.08 -4.02 9.92
C LEU A 66 -6.42 -2.54 10.05
N LYS A 67 -6.33 -1.99 11.26
CA LYS A 67 -6.35 -0.53 11.46
C LYS A 67 -4.93 -0.01 11.29
N LEU A 68 -4.64 0.54 10.11
CA LEU A 68 -3.31 1.03 9.75
C LEU A 68 -3.25 2.54 9.85
N LYS A 69 -2.04 3.06 10.09
CA LYS A 69 -1.79 4.49 10.19
C LYS A 69 -1.25 5.01 8.87
N TYR A 70 -1.91 6.01 8.29
CA TYR A 70 -1.58 6.61 7.01
C TYR A 70 -1.04 8.01 7.21
N TYR A 71 0.06 8.30 6.52
CA TYR A 71 0.68 9.61 6.49
C TYR A 71 0.33 10.28 5.17
N THR A 72 -0.24 11.47 5.26
CA THR A 72 -0.58 12.28 4.09
C THR A 72 0.66 12.79 3.36
N THR A 73 0.50 13.12 2.08
CA THR A 73 1.56 13.80 1.31
C THR A 73 1.81 15.22 1.81
N ASP A 74 0.78 15.86 2.34
CA ASP A 74 0.89 17.13 3.06
C ASP A 74 1.22 16.86 4.54
N SER A 75 2.47 17.14 4.92
CA SER A 75 2.97 16.93 6.29
C SER A 75 2.30 17.82 7.35
N SER A 76 1.56 18.86 6.95
CA SER A 76 0.79 19.70 7.88
C SER A 76 -0.52 19.06 8.33
N LYS A 77 -0.99 18.03 7.61
CA LYS A 77 -2.21 17.30 7.94
C LYS A 77 -1.93 16.20 8.97
N PRO A 78 -2.92 15.90 9.83
CA PRO A 78 -2.78 14.83 10.79
C PRO A 78 -2.67 13.47 10.10
N VAL A 79 -2.03 12.53 10.80
CA VAL A 79 -2.05 11.11 10.44
C VAL A 79 -3.46 10.55 10.57
N GLU A 80 -3.82 9.63 9.68
CA GLU A 80 -5.16 9.02 9.63
C GLU A 80 -5.09 7.55 10.00
N PHE A 81 -6.08 7.05 10.74
CA PHE A 81 -6.19 5.62 11.05
C PHE A 81 -7.32 5.00 10.24
N LEU A 82 -6.99 4.15 9.28
CA LEU A 82 -7.96 3.61 8.32
C LEU A 82 -8.04 2.09 8.42
N LYS A 83 -9.27 1.55 8.38
CA LYS A 83 -9.50 0.12 8.22
C LYS A 83 -9.09 -0.29 6.81
N THR A 84 -8.14 -1.21 6.72
CA THR A 84 -7.50 -1.63 5.48
C THR A 84 -7.51 -3.14 5.38
N GLU A 85 -7.99 -3.66 4.26
CA GLU A 85 -7.94 -5.09 3.94
C GLU A 85 -6.65 -5.41 3.16
N ILE A 86 -5.99 -6.51 3.53
CA ILE A 86 -4.90 -7.10 2.74
C ILE A 86 -5.51 -7.88 1.57
N LYS A 87 -5.46 -7.33 0.36
CA LYS A 87 -6.09 -7.94 -0.84
C LYS A 87 -5.29 -9.05 -1.48
N HIS A 88 -3.97 -8.90 -1.53
CA HIS A 88 -3.07 -9.90 -2.12
C HIS A 88 -1.66 -9.74 -1.57
N ILE A 89 -0.93 -10.85 -1.51
CA ILE A 89 0.50 -10.89 -1.17
C ILE A 89 1.18 -11.68 -2.29
N THR A 90 1.79 -11.00 -3.25
CA THR A 90 2.31 -11.63 -4.47
C THR A 90 3.82 -11.48 -4.55
N ARG A 91 4.54 -12.59 -4.72
CA ARG A 91 5.98 -12.58 -4.96
C ARG A 91 6.25 -12.32 -6.44
N ASP A 92 7.09 -11.34 -6.75
CA ASP A 92 7.60 -11.18 -8.12
C ASP A 92 8.89 -12.00 -8.28
N GLU A 93 8.76 -13.20 -8.87
CA GLU A 93 9.90 -14.11 -9.10
C GLU A 93 10.63 -13.85 -10.42
N ARG A 94 10.05 -13.03 -11.32
CA ARG A 94 10.50 -12.92 -12.72
C ARG A 94 10.83 -11.49 -13.15
N GLY A 95 10.54 -10.50 -12.32
CA GLY A 95 10.75 -9.08 -12.61
C GLY A 95 11.90 -8.43 -11.84
N ARG A 96 11.91 -7.09 -11.86
CA ARG A 96 12.97 -6.23 -11.28
C ARG A 96 13.03 -6.29 -9.74
N PHE A 97 12.03 -6.90 -9.11
CA PHE A 97 11.83 -6.91 -7.65
C PHE A 97 12.08 -8.29 -7.03
N LYS A 98 13.09 -9.01 -7.51
CA LYS A 98 13.48 -10.30 -6.91
C LYS A 98 13.71 -10.13 -5.41
N GLY A 99 13.09 -11.00 -4.61
CA GLY A 99 13.19 -10.97 -3.14
C GLY A 99 12.24 -9.97 -2.46
N VAL A 100 11.24 -9.47 -3.19
CA VAL A 100 10.23 -8.53 -2.67
C VAL A 100 8.82 -9.03 -3.00
N TYR A 101 7.93 -8.87 -2.03
CA TYR A 101 6.50 -9.10 -2.14
C TYR A 101 5.76 -7.79 -2.41
N LEU A 102 4.80 -7.85 -3.33
CA LEU A 102 3.81 -6.80 -3.54
C LEU A 102 2.59 -7.09 -2.65
N VAL A 103 2.40 -6.27 -1.63
CA VAL A 103 1.24 -6.37 -0.74
C VAL A 103 0.20 -5.35 -1.18
N GLY A 104 -0.98 -5.84 -1.58
CA GLY A 104 -2.12 -5.04 -2.00
C GLY A 104 -3.00 -4.65 -0.81
N LEU A 105 -3.35 -3.39 -0.72
CA LEU A 105 -4.10 -2.76 0.37
C LEU A 105 -5.38 -2.14 -0.19
N TYR A 106 -6.50 -2.36 0.49
CA TYR A 106 -7.78 -1.76 0.14
C TYR A 106 -8.38 -1.06 1.37
N ILE A 107 -8.52 0.26 1.32
CA ILE A 107 -9.18 1.04 2.38
C ILE A 107 -10.68 0.75 2.29
N LEU A 108 -11.26 0.22 3.37
CA LEU A 108 -12.65 -0.21 3.39
C LEU A 108 -13.65 0.93 3.58
N GLU A 109 -13.24 2.02 4.23
CA GLU A 109 -13.88 3.35 4.28
C GLU A 109 -13.11 4.19 5.32
N SER A 110 -12.87 5.46 5.03
CA SER A 110 -12.52 6.44 6.06
C SER A 110 -13.78 6.76 6.83
N GLN A 111 -13.74 6.76 8.16
CA GLN A 111 -14.83 7.37 8.93
C GLN A 111 -14.86 8.86 8.64
N ASP A 112 -15.58 9.25 7.59
CA ASP A 112 -16.39 10.46 7.61
C ASP A 112 -17.77 10.00 8.09
N ASP A 113 -17.88 9.74 9.40
CA ASP A 113 -19.20 9.79 10.04
C ASP A 113 -19.61 11.26 10.01
N ASN A 114 -20.72 11.54 9.31
CA ASN A 114 -21.47 12.79 9.37
C ASN A 114 -21.36 13.45 10.75
N GLN A 115 -20.81 14.67 10.80
CA GLN A 115 -21.24 15.67 11.77
C GLN A 115 -21.13 17.09 11.21
#